data_AF-A0A961XMG2-F1
#
_entry.id   AF-A0A961XMG2-F1
#
_cell.length_a   1.000
_cell.length_b   1.000
_cell.length_c   1.000
_cell.angle_alpha   90.00
_cell.angle_beta   90.00
_cell.angle_gamma   90.00
#
_symmetry.space_group_name_H-M   'P 1'
#
loop_
_entity.id
_entity.type
_entity.pdbx_description
1 polymer ?
#
loop_
_entity_poly.entity_id
_entity_poly.type
_entity_poly.pdbx_seq_one_letter_code
_entity_poly.pdbx_strand_id
1 'polypeptide(L)' 'RGAASALANLAAIASTLQDYQPFHAARADILARAGDVREALAAYDHAIALSRNRPDRLFLENRKRKLQAG' A
#
# COMPACT_ATOMS: atom_id res chain seq x y z
N ARG A 1 15.04 -5.72 -10.70
CA ARG A 1 15.05 -6.94 -9.86
C ARG A 1 14.86 -6.67 -8.35
N GLY A 2 14.82 -5.42 -7.87
CA GLY A 2 14.64 -5.13 -6.42
C GLY A 2 13.18 -5.17 -5.91
N ALA A 3 12.21 -4.73 -6.71
CA ALA A 3 10.81 -4.65 -6.28
C ALA A 3 10.14 -6.02 -6.05
N ALA A 4 10.43 -7.00 -6.91
CA ALA A 4 9.89 -8.35 -6.79
C ALA A 4 10.39 -9.08 -5.52
N SER A 5 11.68 -8.97 -5.19
CA SER A 5 12.23 -9.54 -3.94
C SER A 5 11.70 -8.85 -2.68
N ALA A 6 11.45 -7.54 -2.74
CA ALA A 6 10.83 -6.82 -1.63
C ALA A 6 9.38 -7.28 -1.39
N LEU A 7 8.61 -7.51 -2.45
CA LEU A 7 7.23 -8.03 -2.35
C LEU A 7 7.17 -9.47 -1.83
N ALA A 8 8.11 -10.33 -2.24
CA ALA A 8 8.18 -11.71 -1.75
C ALA A 8 8.43 -11.79 -0.23
N ASN A 9 9.32 -10.96 0.31
CA ASN A 9 9.58 -10.89 1.75
C ASN A 9 8.38 -10.32 2.53
N LEU A 10 7.65 -9.36 1.93
CA LEU A 10 6.42 -8.81 2.53
C LEU A 10 5.29 -9.85 2.57
N ALA A 11 5.18 -10.72 1.57
CA ALA A 11 4.16 -11.77 1.54
C ALA A 11 4.29 -12.76 2.71
N ALA A 12 5.52 -13.09 3.13
CA ALA A 12 5.78 -14.02 4.23
C ALA A 12 5.31 -13.52 5.60
N ILE A 13 5.19 -12.21 5.79
CA ILE A 13 4.78 -11.57 7.06
C ILE A 13 3.40 -10.92 6.99
N ALA A 14 2.73 -11.04 5.84
CA ALA A 14 1.47 -10.36 5.56
C ALA A 14 0.35 -10.76 6.55
N SER A 15 0.31 -12.02 6.98
CA SER A 15 -0.65 -12.51 7.97
C SER A 15 -0.43 -11.90 9.36
N THR A 16 0.82 -11.75 9.78
CA THR A 16 1.17 -11.13 11.07
C THR A 16 0.96 -9.62 11.08
N LEU A 17 1.06 -8.99 9.91
CA LEU A 17 0.94 -7.53 9.73
C LEU A 17 -0.38 -7.12 9.06
N GLN A 18 -1.37 -8.01 9.02
CA GLN A 18 -2.63 -7.76 8.32
C GLN A 18 -3.34 -6.49 8.82
N ASP A 19 -3.19 -6.15 10.10
CA ASP A 19 -3.79 -4.97 10.74
C ASP A 19 -2.80 -3.80 10.91
N TYR A 20 -1.62 -3.91 10.30
CA TYR A 20 -0.57 -2.89 10.39
C TYR A 20 -0.61 -1.98 9.17
N GLN A 21 -1.18 -0.77 9.35
CA GLN A 21 -1.33 0.21 8.27
C GLN A 21 -0.04 0.49 7.45
N PRO A 22 1.14 0.69 8.06
CA PRO A 22 2.36 1.00 7.31
C PRO A 22 2.79 -0.10 6.34
N PHE A 23 2.48 -1.37 6.65
CA PHE A 23 2.75 -2.49 5.75
C PHE A 23 1.97 -2.35 4.43
N HIS A 24 0.66 -2.08 4.53
CA HIS A 24 -0.20 -1.92 3.35
C HIS A 24 0.16 -0.67 2.54
N ALA A 25 0.54 0.42 3.21
CA ALA A 25 1.02 1.63 2.54
C ALA A 25 2.32 1.39 1.75
N ALA A 26 3.29 0.69 2.34
CA ALA A 26 4.54 0.33 1.66
C ALA A 26 4.29 -0.62 0.48
N ARG A 27 3.41 -1.61 0.66
CA ARG A 27 2.99 -2.53 -0.42
C ARG A 27 2.36 -1.76 -1.58
N ALA A 28 1.48 -0.80 -1.30
CA ALA A 28 0.84 0.04 -2.31
C ALA A 28 1.87 0.86 -3.12
N ASP A 29 2.81 1.52 -2.42
CA ASP A 29 3.87 2.32 -3.04
C ASP A 29 4.79 1.46 -3.94
N ILE A 30 5.10 0.23 -3.54
CA ILE A 30 5.93 -0.69 -4.34
C ILE A 30 5.18 -1.18 -5.59
N LEU A 31 3.92 -1.59 -5.45
CA LEU A 31 3.08 -2.05 -6.56
C LEU A 31 2.85 -0.94 -7.59
N ALA A 32 2.61 0.29 -7.13
CA ALA A 32 2.46 1.45 -8.02
C ALA A 32 3.70 1.69 -8.89
N ARG A 33 4.90 1.56 -8.30
CA ARG A 33 6.17 1.68 -9.03
C ARG A 33 6.44 0.52 -9.97
N ALA A 34 5.87 -0.65 -9.70
CA ALA A 34 5.96 -1.82 -10.56
C ALA A 34 4.98 -1.77 -11.75
N GLY A 35 4.00 -0.86 -11.73
CA GLY A 35 2.95 -0.75 -12.75
C GLY A 35 1.70 -1.58 -12.43
N ASP A 36 1.66 -2.25 -11.29
CA ASP A 36 0.54 -3.06 -10.82
C ASP A 36 -0.53 -2.18 -10.15
N VAL A 37 -1.16 -1.31 -10.96
CA VAL A 37 -2.03 -0.23 -10.48
C VAL A 37 -3.23 -0.77 -9.69
N ARG A 38 -3.86 -1.86 -10.13
CA ARG A 38 -5.06 -2.40 -9.45
C ARG A 38 -4.74 -2.88 -8.04
N GLU A 39 -3.65 -3.62 -7.90
CA GLU A 39 -3.17 -4.17 -6.65
C GLU A 39 -2.66 -3.06 -5.73
N ALA A 40 -2.03 -2.02 -6.28
CA ALA A 40 -1.64 -0.83 -5.53
C ALA A 40 -2.85 -0.09 -4.94
N LEU A 41 -3.93 0.09 -5.71
CA LEU A 41 -5.16 0.72 -5.23
C LEU A 41 -5.80 -0.08 -4.09
N ALA A 42 -5.87 -1.41 -4.23
CA ALA A 42 -6.39 -2.28 -3.17
C ALA A 42 -5.54 -2.20 -1.89
N ALA A 43 -4.22 -2.14 -2.02
CA ALA A 43 -3.33 -1.97 -0.86
C ALA A 43 -3.50 -0.59 -0.20
N TYR A 44 -3.71 0.48 -0.98
CA TYR A 44 -4.04 1.78 -0.40
C TYR A 44 -5.38 1.76 0.34
N ASP A 45 -6.40 1.06 -0.17
CA ASP A 45 -7.69 0.93 0.52
C ASP A 45 -7.56 0.25 1.87
N HIS A 46 -6.79 -0.84 1.96
CA HIS A 46 -6.49 -1.49 3.23
C HIS A 46 -5.71 -0.56 4.19
N ALA A 47 -4.71 0.17 3.69
CA ALA A 47 -3.96 1.12 4.51
C ALA A 47 -4.86 2.25 5.05
N ILE A 48 -5.78 2.76 4.24
CA ILE A 48 -6.75 3.79 4.63
C ILE A 48 -7.69 3.26 5.72
N ALA A 49 -8.19 2.04 5.56
CA ALA A 49 -9.10 1.40 6.53
C ALA A 49 -8.44 1.18 7.90
N LEU A 50 -7.14 0.91 7.94
CA LEU A 50 -6.37 0.66 9.16
C LEU A 50 -5.81 1.95 9.81
N SER A 51 -5.99 3.11 9.18
CA SER A 51 -5.48 4.37 9.69
C SER A 51 -6.27 4.85 10.91
N ARG A 52 -5.56 5.16 12.00
CA ARG A 52 -6.16 5.56 13.29
C ARG A 52 -6.29 7.08 13.46
N ASN A 53 -5.73 7.87 12.55
CA ASN A 53 -5.75 9.31 12.64
C ASN A 53 -6.10 9.94 11.28
N ARG A 54 -6.70 11.14 11.34
CA ARG A 54 -7.15 11.87 10.15
C ARG A 54 -6.00 12.30 9.21
N PRO A 55 -4.84 12.78 9.71
CA PRO A 55 -3.74 13.17 8.84
C PRO A 55 -3.21 12.03 7.96
N ASP A 56 -2.94 10.86 8.55
CA ASP A 56 -2.40 9.70 7.83
C ASP A 56 -3.40 9.21 6.79
N ARG A 57 -4.69 9.13 7.16
CA ARG A 57 -5.76 8.77 6.22
C ARG A 57 -5.81 9.72 5.02
N LEU A 58 -5.80 11.04 5.25
CA LEU A 58 -5.81 12.02 4.17
C LEU A 58 -4.57 11.93 3.28
N PHE A 59 -3.41 11.66 3.86
CA PHE A 59 -2.18 11.45 3.10
C PHE A 59 -2.30 10.26 2.14
N LEU A 60 -2.81 9.12 2.63
CA LEU A 60 -2.99 7.90 1.82
C LEU A 60 -4.07 8.08 0.74
N GLU A 61 -5.19 8.72 1.08
CA GLU A 61 -6.25 9.04 0.12
C GLU A 61 -5.74 9.94 -1.02
N ASN A 62 -4.89 10.93 -0.69
CA ASN A 62 -4.22 11.77 -1.69
C ASN A 62 -3.28 10.97 -2.59
N ARG A 63 -2.48 10.05 -2.04
CA ARG A 63 -1.62 9.16 -2.81
C ARG A 63 -2.43 8.29 -3.77
N LYS A 64 -3.50 7.67 -3.28
CA LYS A 64 -4.44 6.86 -4.08
C LYS A 64 -5.03 7.66 -5.24
N ARG A 65 -5.55 8.86 -4.96
CA ARG A 65 -6.13 9.74 -6.01
C ARG A 65 -5.11 10.11 -7.09
N LYS A 66 -3.87 10.43 -6.70
CA LYS A 66 -2.81 10.73 -7.67
C LYS A 66 -2.50 9.54 -8.57
N LEU A 67 -2.49 8.32 -8.03
CA LEU A 67 -2.30 7.11 -8.81
C LEU A 67 -3.45 6.83 -9.77
N GLN A 68 -4.69 7.19 -9.43
CA GLN A 68 -5.86 7.04 -10.31
C GLN A 68 -5.90 8.08 -11.44
N ALA A 69 -5.20 9.20 -11.28
CA ALA A 69 -5.21 10.32 -12.22
C ALA A 69 -4.05 10.31 -13.23
N GLY A 70 -3.08 9.40 -13.05
CA GLY A 70 -1.98 9.15 -13.99
C GLY A 70 -2.24 7.88 -14.80
#